data_AF-A0A7C3VDV6-F1
#
_entry.id   AF-A0A7C3VDV6-F1
#
_cell.length_a   1.000
_cell.length_b   1.000
_cell.length_c   1.000
_cell.angle_alpha   90.00
_cell.angle_beta   90.00
_cell.angle_gamma   90.00
#
_symmetry.space_group_name_H-M   'P 1'
#
loop_
_entity.id
_entity.type
_entity.pdbx_description
1 polymer ?
#
loop_
_entity_poly.entity_id
_entity_poly.type
_entity_poly.pdbx_seq_one_letter_code
_entity_poly.pdbx_strand_id
1 'polypeptide(L)'
;MVEKGSVVQTGVDRLLDLLRTDGTLSVKNAAVKMGVSTSAVLEWAKLLEEENLVKLKYRFATAYIEGKNLNTPEYQKVKKELSAEKELIDQKLESTTNFLAALEDEVKSLKQLFGDIGKHVGTNMGTLKDTIHKLEKYESKKESLDKQIIAAKSRYVERLEALNKRLSEHQGTAKEWYERMYGEVLRGGELLELEQQELVMIEDNEKMLERQLADMRGLLDVNVISKLAKNKPEIDRLKRTLLELKKRYVAMKEEAEAEKASLLKLIIENEKNINEIEKIQKELVAKLNAGAEDFSVTRADLKDYPKKIEELFSKKNLVETILNRLHFNEIEFKKRLEELTKRSGQLGKVASLEKFKAELKDLQSDVQELTKKREYFTKEMKNLVALLRK
;
A
#
# COMPACT_ATOMS: atom_id res chain seq x y z
N MET A 1 -51.45 -53.91 -1.65
CA MET A 1 -51.48 -54.29 -3.07
C MET A 1 -51.06 -53.06 -3.86
N VAL A 2 -49.83 -53.05 -4.39
CA VAL A 2 -49.30 -51.92 -5.16
C VAL A 2 -49.66 -52.19 -6.62
N GLU A 3 -50.53 -51.35 -7.19
CA GLU A 3 -50.85 -51.38 -8.62
C GLU A 3 -49.56 -51.08 -9.41
N LYS A 4 -49.09 -52.08 -10.17
CA LYS A 4 -48.02 -51.87 -11.15
C LYS A 4 -48.52 -50.83 -12.15
N GLY A 5 -47.90 -49.65 -12.15
CA GLY A 5 -48.17 -48.61 -13.15
C GLY A 5 -48.14 -49.21 -14.56
N SER A 6 -49.24 -49.03 -15.29
CA SER A 6 -49.40 -49.47 -16.67
C SER A 6 -48.33 -48.81 -17.55
N VAL A 7 -47.23 -49.53 -17.81
CA VAL A 7 -46.23 -49.13 -18.78
C VAL A 7 -46.93 -49.03 -20.14
N VAL A 8 -46.92 -47.84 -20.74
CA VAL A 8 -47.49 -47.60 -22.07
C VAL A 8 -46.75 -48.49 -23.06
N GLN A 9 -47.40 -49.56 -23.54
CA GLN A 9 -46.83 -50.45 -24.55
C GLN A 9 -46.99 -49.84 -25.94
N THR A 10 -45.88 -49.75 -26.69
CA THR A 10 -45.91 -49.33 -28.09
C THR A 10 -46.33 -50.49 -28.99
N GLY A 11 -46.70 -50.19 -30.25
CA GLY A 11 -47.00 -51.23 -31.26
C GLY A 11 -45.82 -52.20 -31.47
N VAL A 12 -44.59 -51.68 -31.45
CA VAL A 12 -43.36 -52.48 -31.57
C VAL A 12 -43.21 -53.47 -30.39
N ASP A 13 -43.58 -53.05 -29.18
CA ASP A 13 -43.53 -53.92 -28.00
C ASP A 13 -44.47 -55.11 -28.13
N ARG A 14 -45.71 -54.87 -28.57
CA ARG A 14 -46.69 -55.93 -28.80
C ARG A 14 -46.25 -56.91 -29.90
N LEU A 15 -45.59 -56.42 -30.95
CA LEU A 15 -45.05 -57.27 -32.01
C LEU A 15 -43.98 -58.22 -31.49
N LEU A 16 -43.05 -57.70 -30.68
CA LEU A 16 -42.01 -58.50 -30.03
C LEU A 16 -42.58 -59.53 -29.03
N ASP A 17 -43.66 -59.21 -28.32
CA ASP A 17 -44.32 -60.16 -27.39
C ASP A 17 -45.02 -61.30 -28.16
N LEU A 18 -45.65 -60.99 -29.30
CA LEU A 18 -46.20 -62.01 -30.19
C LEU A 18 -45.11 -62.93 -30.74
N LEU A 19 -43.99 -62.37 -31.18
CA LEU A 19 -42.85 -63.15 -31.69
C LEU A 19 -42.22 -64.06 -30.63
N ARG A 20 -42.29 -63.71 -29.34
CA ARG A 20 -41.83 -64.59 -28.26
C ARG A 20 -42.73 -65.80 -28.06
N THR A 21 -44.03 -65.58 -28.22
CA THR A 21 -45.04 -66.60 -27.98
C THR A 21 -45.08 -67.61 -29.14
N ASP A 22 -44.99 -67.11 -30.37
CA ASP A 22 -45.14 -67.91 -31.59
C ASP A 22 -43.80 -68.28 -32.27
N GLY A 23 -42.70 -67.61 -31.90
CA GLY A 23 -41.35 -67.78 -32.48
C GLY A 23 -41.19 -67.17 -33.88
N THR A 24 -42.01 -67.59 -34.83
CA THR A 24 -42.01 -67.10 -36.22
C THR A 24 -43.43 -66.77 -36.66
N LEU A 25 -43.64 -65.56 -37.19
CA LEU A 25 -44.97 -65.07 -37.62
C LEU A 25 -44.90 -64.49 -39.01
N SER A 26 -45.91 -64.74 -39.85
CA SER A 26 -46.06 -63.98 -41.09
C SER A 26 -46.50 -62.54 -40.78
N VAL A 27 -46.07 -61.57 -41.58
CA VAL A 27 -46.48 -60.16 -41.43
C VAL A 27 -48.00 -60.02 -41.42
N LYS A 28 -48.69 -60.82 -42.25
CA LYS A 28 -50.16 -60.86 -42.31
C LYS A 28 -50.78 -61.37 -41.01
N ASN A 29 -50.24 -62.43 -40.42
CA ASN A 29 -50.76 -63.00 -39.16
C ASN A 29 -50.48 -62.07 -37.99
N ALA A 30 -49.30 -61.44 -37.94
CA ALA A 30 -48.98 -60.43 -36.94
C ALA A 30 -49.91 -59.21 -37.03
N ALA A 31 -50.18 -58.71 -38.25
CA ALA A 31 -51.12 -57.61 -38.49
C ALA A 31 -52.53 -57.91 -37.97
N VAL A 32 -53.05 -59.12 -38.25
CA VAL A 32 -54.35 -59.58 -37.74
C VAL A 32 -54.35 -59.66 -36.21
N LYS A 33 -53.33 -60.27 -35.61
CA LYS A 33 -53.23 -60.41 -34.14
C LYS A 33 -53.10 -59.07 -33.41
N MET A 34 -52.47 -58.08 -34.05
CA MET A 34 -52.23 -56.76 -33.47
C MET A 34 -53.33 -55.74 -33.78
N GLY A 35 -54.23 -56.04 -34.72
CA GLY A 35 -55.28 -55.12 -35.16
C GLY A 35 -54.75 -53.91 -35.93
N VAL A 36 -53.66 -54.07 -36.69
CA VAL A 36 -53.02 -52.99 -37.46
C VAL A 36 -52.80 -53.40 -38.92
N SER A 37 -52.45 -52.45 -39.79
CA SER A 37 -52.20 -52.74 -41.21
C SER A 37 -50.93 -53.56 -41.40
N THR A 38 -50.90 -54.38 -42.46
CA THR A 38 -49.71 -55.16 -42.85
C THR A 38 -48.51 -54.27 -43.16
N SER A 39 -48.75 -53.08 -43.71
CA SER A 39 -47.71 -52.07 -43.97
C SER A 39 -47.03 -51.61 -42.67
N ALA A 40 -47.82 -51.29 -41.64
CA ALA A 40 -47.28 -50.85 -40.35
C ALA A 40 -46.42 -51.94 -39.68
N VAL A 41 -46.89 -53.19 -39.71
CA VAL A 41 -46.11 -54.32 -39.17
C VAL A 41 -44.83 -54.56 -39.97
N LEU A 42 -44.86 -54.39 -41.29
CA LEU A 42 -43.68 -54.53 -42.13
C LEU A 42 -42.65 -53.43 -41.84
N GLU A 43 -43.09 -52.19 -41.66
CA GLU A 43 -42.21 -51.07 -41.27
C GLU A 43 -41.59 -51.31 -39.90
N TRP A 44 -42.38 -51.74 -38.91
CA TRP A 44 -41.85 -52.10 -37.60
C TRP A 44 -40.87 -53.27 -37.67
N ALA A 45 -41.15 -54.28 -38.51
CA ALA A 45 -40.25 -55.41 -38.70
C ALA A 45 -38.93 -55.01 -39.38
N LYS A 46 -38.97 -54.08 -40.36
CA LYS A 46 -37.75 -53.53 -40.98
C LYS A 46 -36.91 -52.76 -39.98
N LEU A 47 -37.54 -51.91 -39.16
CA LEU A 47 -36.86 -51.17 -38.09
C LEU A 47 -36.23 -52.13 -37.07
N LEU A 48 -36.96 -53.18 -36.66
CA LEU A 48 -36.43 -54.21 -35.77
C LEU A 48 -35.33 -55.08 -36.42
N GLU A 49 -35.32 -55.23 -37.75
CA GLU A 49 -34.29 -55.93 -38.50
C GLU A 49 -33.01 -55.09 -38.64
N GLU A 50 -33.13 -53.78 -38.88
CA GLU A 50 -32.00 -52.84 -38.84
C GLU A 50 -31.31 -52.87 -37.46
N GLU A 51 -32.10 -53.03 -36.40
CA GLU A 51 -31.64 -53.18 -35.01
C GLU A 51 -31.23 -54.63 -34.65
N ASN A 52 -31.22 -55.56 -35.62
CA ASN A 52 -30.84 -56.98 -35.45
C ASN A 52 -31.67 -57.78 -34.42
N LEU A 53 -32.86 -57.32 -34.06
CA LEU A 53 -33.75 -57.97 -33.08
C LEU A 53 -34.59 -59.08 -33.71
N VAL A 54 -34.95 -58.90 -34.98
CA VAL A 54 -35.72 -59.87 -35.77
C VAL A 54 -35.04 -60.07 -37.11
N LYS A 55 -35.34 -61.19 -37.77
CA LYS A 55 -34.91 -61.47 -39.14
C LYS A 55 -36.13 -61.55 -40.04
N LEU A 56 -36.19 -60.76 -41.11
CA LEU A 56 -37.22 -60.89 -42.13
C LEU A 56 -36.80 -61.98 -43.11
N LYS A 57 -37.54 -63.09 -43.10
CA LYS A 57 -37.40 -64.20 -44.06
C LYS A 57 -38.55 -64.15 -45.06
N TYR A 58 -38.26 -64.11 -46.35
CA TYR A 58 -39.27 -64.22 -47.40
C TYR A 58 -39.41 -65.69 -47.81
N ARG A 59 -40.62 -66.25 -47.69
CA ARG A 59 -40.95 -67.58 -48.22
C ARG A 59 -42.02 -67.41 -49.29
N PHE A 60 -41.66 -67.67 -50.54
CA PHE A 60 -42.44 -67.27 -51.73
C PHE A 60 -42.73 -65.76 -51.71
N ALA A 61 -44.00 -65.36 -51.83
CA ALA A 61 -44.45 -63.96 -51.78
C ALA A 61 -44.81 -63.47 -50.37
N THR A 62 -44.61 -64.28 -49.32
CA THR A 62 -45.02 -63.94 -47.94
C THR A 62 -43.80 -63.64 -47.07
N ALA A 63 -43.78 -62.47 -46.45
CA ALA A 63 -42.78 -62.08 -45.46
C ALA A 63 -43.08 -62.70 -44.09
N TYR A 64 -42.07 -63.33 -43.49
CA TYR A 64 -42.07 -63.87 -42.14
C TYR A 64 -41.08 -63.12 -41.28
N ILE A 65 -41.51 -62.79 -40.07
CA ILE A 65 -40.70 -62.19 -39.03
C ILE A 65 -40.30 -63.34 -38.09
N GLU A 66 -39.01 -63.60 -37.98
CA GLU A 66 -38.46 -64.59 -37.07
C GLU A 66 -37.80 -63.84 -35.91
N GLY A 67 -38.23 -64.13 -34.68
CA GLY A 67 -37.55 -63.61 -33.50
C GLY A 67 -36.13 -64.17 -33.45
N LYS A 68 -35.11 -63.30 -33.45
CA LYS A 68 -33.74 -63.77 -33.24
C LYS A 68 -33.64 -64.19 -31.78
N ASN A 69 -33.57 -65.49 -31.50
CA ASN A 69 -33.35 -65.98 -30.14
C ASN A 69 -32.00 -65.47 -29.66
N LEU A 70 -32.02 -64.46 -28.77
CA LEU A 70 -30.86 -63.80 -28.17
C LEU A 70 -30.02 -64.73 -27.27
N ASN A 71 -30.22 -66.05 -27.33
CA ASN A 71 -29.32 -67.04 -26.71
C ASN A 71 -28.08 -67.31 -27.58
N THR A 72 -27.86 -66.51 -28.62
CA THR A 72 -26.69 -66.57 -29.49
C THR A 72 -25.41 -66.11 -28.76
N PRO A 73 -24.24 -66.67 -29.12
CA PRO A 73 -22.93 -66.21 -28.64
C PRO A 73 -22.71 -64.70 -28.76
N GLU A 74 -23.37 -64.07 -29.74
CA GLU A 74 -23.40 -62.62 -29.95
C GLU A 74 -23.95 -61.85 -28.73
N TYR A 75 -25.02 -62.32 -28.09
CA TYR A 75 -25.59 -61.68 -26.90
C TYR A 75 -24.66 -61.80 -25.69
N GLN A 76 -24.06 -62.98 -25.49
CA GLN A 76 -23.06 -63.18 -24.45
C GLN A 76 -21.85 -62.26 -24.65
N LYS A 77 -21.44 -62.05 -25.91
CA LYS A 77 -20.36 -61.12 -26.26
C LYS A 77 -20.74 -59.67 -25.95
N VAL A 78 -21.91 -59.20 -26.41
CA VAL A 78 -22.38 -57.84 -26.15
C VAL A 78 -22.58 -57.59 -24.65
N LYS A 79 -23.12 -58.56 -23.90
CA LYS A 79 -23.26 -58.46 -22.44
C LYS A 79 -21.91 -58.33 -21.74
N LYS A 80 -20.91 -59.12 -22.16
CA LYS A 80 -19.54 -59.02 -21.63
C LYS A 80 -18.87 -57.69 -21.97
N GLU A 81 -19.08 -57.18 -23.19
CA GLU A 81 -18.59 -55.87 -23.60
C GLU A 81 -19.23 -54.74 -22.77
N LEU A 82 -20.55 -54.78 -22.59
CA LEU A 82 -21.28 -53.82 -21.76
C LEU A 82 -20.86 -53.88 -20.29
N SER A 83 -20.62 -55.07 -19.73
CA SER A 83 -20.15 -55.19 -18.35
C SER A 83 -18.71 -54.68 -18.19
N ALA A 84 -17.83 -55.00 -19.13
CA ALA A 84 -16.45 -54.52 -19.12
C ALA A 84 -16.39 -52.99 -19.27
N GLU A 85 -17.23 -52.43 -20.16
CA GLU A 85 -17.31 -50.98 -20.34
C GLU A 85 -17.88 -50.29 -19.09
N LYS A 86 -18.88 -50.89 -18.42
CA LYS A 86 -19.38 -50.41 -17.13
C LYS A 86 -18.29 -50.41 -16.05
N GLU A 87 -17.58 -51.53 -15.88
CA GLU A 87 -16.48 -51.65 -14.90
C GLU A 87 -15.39 -50.59 -15.14
N LEU A 88 -15.06 -50.29 -16.40
CA LEU A 88 -14.13 -49.22 -16.74
C LEU A 88 -14.65 -47.84 -16.34
N ILE A 89 -15.95 -47.58 -16.48
CA ILE A 89 -16.53 -46.32 -16.01
C ILE A 89 -16.51 -46.28 -14.49
N ASP A 90 -16.92 -47.35 -13.80
CA ASP A 90 -16.89 -47.45 -12.33
C ASP A 90 -15.48 -47.16 -11.78
N GLN A 91 -14.44 -47.82 -12.30
CA GLN A 91 -13.06 -47.59 -11.89
C GLN A 91 -12.59 -46.15 -12.13
N LYS A 92 -12.94 -45.58 -13.28
CA LYS A 92 -12.61 -44.18 -13.58
C LYS A 92 -13.38 -43.22 -12.68
N LEU A 93 -14.62 -43.53 -12.32
CA LEU A 93 -15.48 -42.72 -11.47
C LEU A 93 -14.96 -42.75 -10.02
N GLU A 94 -14.57 -43.92 -9.52
CA GLU A 94 -13.92 -44.08 -8.22
C GLU A 94 -12.59 -43.31 -8.16
N SER A 95 -11.73 -43.47 -9.16
CA SER A 95 -10.48 -42.70 -9.28
C SER A 95 -10.73 -41.18 -9.28
N THR A 96 -11.75 -40.74 -10.00
CA THR A 96 -12.13 -39.32 -10.06
C THR A 96 -12.70 -38.82 -8.73
N THR A 97 -13.40 -39.67 -7.99
CA THR A 97 -13.98 -39.34 -6.68
C THR A 97 -12.90 -39.22 -5.61
N ASN A 98 -11.93 -40.13 -5.60
CA ASN A 98 -10.74 -40.02 -4.73
C ASN A 98 -9.93 -38.75 -5.05
N PHE A 99 -9.86 -38.38 -6.33
CA PHE A 99 -9.22 -37.15 -6.77
C PHE A 99 -9.97 -35.89 -6.30
N LEU A 100 -11.31 -35.92 -6.28
CA LEU A 100 -12.13 -34.84 -5.71
C LEU A 100 -11.94 -34.69 -4.21
N ALA A 101 -11.76 -35.79 -3.47
CA ALA A 101 -11.46 -35.73 -2.04
C ALA A 101 -10.11 -35.04 -1.78
N ALA A 102 -9.07 -35.40 -2.53
CA ALA A 102 -7.77 -34.73 -2.46
C ALA A 102 -7.88 -33.23 -2.83
N LEU A 103 -8.69 -32.89 -3.84
CA LEU A 103 -8.96 -31.49 -4.20
C LEU A 103 -9.61 -30.71 -3.05
N GLU A 104 -10.51 -31.35 -2.30
CA GLU A 104 -11.19 -30.73 -1.16
C GLU A 104 -10.18 -30.29 -0.09
N ASP A 105 -9.22 -31.15 0.21
CA ASP A 105 -8.16 -30.86 1.18
C ASP A 105 -7.22 -29.76 0.67
N GLU A 106 -6.88 -29.77 -0.62
CA GLU A 106 -6.09 -28.69 -1.24
C GLU A 106 -6.83 -27.35 -1.20
N VAL A 107 -8.13 -27.31 -1.51
CA VAL A 107 -8.95 -26.09 -1.43
C VAL A 107 -9.07 -25.59 0.01
N LYS A 108 -9.22 -26.49 1.00
CA LYS A 108 -9.19 -26.12 2.42
C LYS A 108 -7.85 -25.51 2.80
N SER A 109 -6.74 -26.12 2.39
CA SER A 109 -5.40 -25.59 2.65
C SER A 109 -5.20 -24.20 2.02
N LEU A 110 -5.70 -24.01 0.79
CA LEU A 110 -5.61 -22.74 0.09
C LEU A 110 -6.46 -21.66 0.78
N LYS A 111 -7.65 -22.01 1.28
CA LYS A 111 -8.52 -21.11 2.06
C LYS A 111 -7.86 -20.70 3.38
N GLN A 112 -7.17 -21.63 4.05
CA GLN A 112 -6.43 -21.33 5.27
C GLN A 112 -5.26 -20.40 4.99
N LEU A 113 -4.42 -20.71 4.00
CA LEU A 113 -3.34 -19.82 3.55
C LEU A 113 -3.86 -18.42 3.19
N PHE A 114 -5.02 -18.36 2.52
CA PHE A 114 -5.69 -17.11 2.20
C PHE A 114 -6.09 -16.32 3.45
N GLY A 115 -6.70 -16.99 4.42
CA GLY A 115 -7.10 -16.38 5.68
C GLY A 115 -5.92 -15.86 6.48
N ASP A 116 -4.82 -16.60 6.50
CA ASP A 116 -3.59 -16.22 7.20
C ASP A 116 -2.92 -15.02 6.53
N ILE A 117 -2.81 -15.03 5.20
CA ILE A 117 -2.33 -13.88 4.41
C ILE A 117 -3.25 -12.67 4.63
N GLY A 118 -4.56 -12.84 4.53
CA GLY A 118 -5.54 -11.76 4.68
C GLY A 118 -5.52 -11.12 6.07
N LYS A 119 -5.44 -11.92 7.14
CA LYS A 119 -5.33 -11.40 8.52
C LYS A 119 -4.05 -10.62 8.74
N HIS A 120 -2.92 -11.17 8.31
CA HIS A 120 -1.63 -10.50 8.49
C HIS A 120 -1.49 -9.27 7.61
N VAL A 121 -1.84 -9.34 6.32
CA VAL A 121 -1.81 -8.18 5.43
C VAL A 121 -2.80 -7.12 5.91
N GLY A 122 -3.99 -7.49 6.35
CA GLY A 122 -4.97 -6.55 6.89
C GLY A 122 -4.47 -5.85 8.16
N THR A 123 -3.90 -6.61 9.09
CA THR A 123 -3.32 -6.06 10.33
C THR A 123 -2.11 -5.18 10.03
N ASN A 124 -1.19 -5.67 9.19
CA ASN A 124 0.04 -4.95 8.83
C ASN A 124 -0.23 -3.73 7.94
N MET A 125 -1.26 -3.75 7.08
CA MET A 125 -1.67 -2.55 6.34
C MET A 125 -2.37 -1.55 7.22
N GLY A 126 -3.14 -1.99 8.22
CA GLY A 126 -3.67 -1.11 9.25
C GLY A 126 -2.54 -0.38 9.98
N THR A 127 -1.55 -1.13 10.49
CA THR A 127 -0.39 -0.55 11.18
C THR A 127 0.48 0.29 10.25
N LEU A 128 0.68 -0.13 8.99
CA LEU A 128 1.43 0.65 8.00
C LEU A 128 0.72 1.95 7.66
N LYS A 129 -0.60 1.94 7.47
CA LYS A 129 -1.41 3.14 7.22
C LYS A 129 -1.34 4.09 8.41
N ASP A 130 -1.45 3.58 9.63
CA ASP A 130 -1.30 4.38 10.84
C ASP A 130 0.10 4.96 10.97
N THR A 131 1.13 4.20 10.58
CA THR A 131 2.54 4.63 10.61
C THR A 131 2.81 5.68 9.54
N ILE A 132 2.30 5.50 8.31
CA ILE A 132 2.35 6.51 7.24
C ILE A 132 1.66 7.79 7.70
N HIS A 133 0.48 7.69 8.31
CA HIS A 133 -0.23 8.88 8.79
C HIS A 133 0.51 9.58 9.94
N LYS A 134 1.19 8.82 10.82
CA LYS A 134 2.10 9.39 11.82
C LYS A 134 3.29 10.09 11.15
N LEU A 135 3.88 9.50 10.12
CA LEU A 135 4.98 10.11 9.35
C LEU A 135 4.56 11.39 8.66
N GLU A 136 3.39 11.41 7.99
CA GLU A 136 2.81 12.63 7.39
C GLU A 136 2.64 13.76 8.42
N LYS A 137 2.16 13.42 9.63
CA LYS A 137 2.04 14.37 10.74
C LYS A 137 3.41 14.90 11.19
N TYR A 138 4.42 14.03 11.27
CA TYR A 138 5.78 14.44 11.63
C TYR A 138 6.43 15.30 10.55
N GLU A 139 6.21 14.99 9.28
CA GLU A 139 6.70 15.78 8.15
C GLU A 139 6.07 17.17 8.13
N SER A 140 4.75 17.24 8.31
CA SER A 140 4.03 18.52 8.45
C SER A 140 4.55 19.35 9.63
N LYS A 141 4.83 18.69 10.77
CA LYS A 141 5.41 19.35 11.95
C LYS A 141 6.84 19.84 11.69
N LYS A 142 7.66 19.04 11.00
CA LYS A 142 9.01 19.41 10.58
C LYS A 142 8.98 20.64 9.67
N GLU A 143 8.11 20.67 8.67
CA GLU A 143 7.98 21.79 7.75
C GLU A 143 7.55 23.08 8.47
N SER A 144 6.63 22.98 9.44
CA SER A 144 6.23 24.11 10.29
C SER A 144 7.39 24.63 11.15
N LEU A 145 8.18 23.74 11.74
CA LEU A 145 9.36 24.10 12.53
C LEU A 145 10.45 24.72 11.66
N ASP A 146 10.72 24.17 10.47
CA ASP A 146 11.69 24.72 9.53
C ASP A 146 11.30 26.15 9.13
N LYS A 147 10.01 26.42 8.88
CA LYS A 147 9.50 27.78 8.64
C LYS A 147 9.74 28.70 9.84
N GLN A 148 9.52 28.23 11.06
CA GLN A 148 9.79 29.01 12.28
C GLN A 148 11.29 29.29 12.47
N ILE A 149 12.15 28.31 12.21
CA ILE A 149 13.61 28.47 12.27
C ILE A 149 14.09 29.49 11.24
N ILE A 150 13.59 29.40 9.99
CA ILE A 150 13.93 30.36 8.94
C ILE A 150 13.49 31.77 9.37
N ALA A 151 12.25 31.93 9.83
CA ALA A 151 11.74 33.23 10.30
C ALA A 151 12.55 33.79 11.48
N ALA A 152 12.93 32.93 12.44
CA ALA A 152 13.77 33.32 13.57
C ALA A 152 15.18 33.75 13.12
N LYS A 153 15.79 33.01 12.18
CA LYS A 153 17.08 33.38 11.58
C LYS A 153 17.01 34.71 10.84
N SER A 154 15.98 34.95 10.04
CA SER A 154 15.78 36.23 9.35
C SER A 154 15.68 37.40 10.33
N ARG A 155 14.84 37.28 11.37
CA ARG A 155 14.73 38.31 12.42
C ARG A 155 16.05 38.55 13.15
N TYR A 156 16.83 37.49 13.36
CA TYR A 156 18.14 37.60 13.99
C TYR A 156 19.14 38.36 13.12
N VAL A 157 19.19 38.05 11.81
CA VAL A 157 20.04 38.76 10.84
C VAL A 157 19.65 40.24 10.77
N GLU A 158 18.35 40.56 10.65
CA GLU A 158 17.86 41.94 10.65
C GLU A 158 18.28 42.70 11.93
N ARG A 159 18.21 42.03 13.09
CA ARG A 159 18.63 42.63 14.35
C ARG A 159 20.14 42.85 14.42
N LEU A 160 20.95 41.93 13.92
CA LEU A 160 22.41 42.09 13.84
C LEU A 160 22.80 43.23 12.90
N GLU A 161 22.15 43.34 11.74
CA GLU A 161 22.36 44.45 10.80
C GLU A 161 22.00 45.79 11.43
N ALA A 162 20.87 45.87 12.15
CA ALA A 162 20.48 47.07 12.88
C ALA A 162 21.49 47.45 13.98
N LEU A 163 22.02 46.48 14.71
CA LEU A 163 23.06 46.70 15.72
C LEU A 163 24.37 47.17 15.10
N ASN A 164 24.83 46.52 14.03
CA ASN A 164 26.04 46.92 13.31
C ASN A 164 25.94 48.32 12.72
N LYS A 165 24.76 48.68 12.21
CA LYS A 165 24.49 50.04 11.71
C LYS A 165 24.65 51.07 12.83
N ARG A 166 24.01 50.85 13.99
CA ARG A 166 24.14 51.73 15.16
C ARG A 166 25.59 51.83 15.63
N LEU A 167 26.30 50.70 15.69
CA LEU A 167 27.72 50.68 16.07
C LEU A 167 28.56 51.54 15.12
N SER A 168 28.34 51.42 13.81
CA SER A 168 29.02 52.22 12.79
C SER A 168 28.71 53.72 12.92
N GLU A 169 27.45 54.08 13.15
CA GLU A 169 27.04 55.47 13.42
C GLU A 169 27.71 56.04 14.68
N HIS A 170 27.79 55.25 15.76
CA HIS A 170 28.49 55.64 16.98
C HIS A 170 30.01 55.75 16.79
N GLN A 171 30.63 54.86 16.03
CA GLN A 171 32.05 54.96 15.71
C GLN A 171 32.35 56.19 14.84
N GLY A 172 31.49 56.50 13.88
CA GLY A 172 31.60 57.70 13.05
C GLY A 172 31.52 58.98 13.88
N THR A 173 30.47 59.10 14.71
CA THR A 173 30.30 60.27 15.59
C THR A 173 31.42 60.42 16.62
N ALA A 174 31.91 59.31 17.19
CA ALA A 174 33.05 59.33 18.11
C ALA A 174 34.35 59.77 17.39
N LYS A 175 34.58 59.32 16.16
CA LYS A 175 35.72 59.71 15.35
C LYS A 175 35.68 61.20 15.00
N GLU A 176 34.54 61.69 14.51
CA GLU A 176 34.35 63.12 14.22
C GLU A 176 34.55 63.99 15.46
N TRP A 177 34.07 63.53 16.61
CA TRP A 177 34.28 64.21 17.88
C TRP A 177 35.76 64.25 18.28
N TYR A 178 36.48 63.14 18.13
CA TYR A 178 37.91 63.07 18.43
C TYR A 178 38.74 63.96 17.49
N GLU A 179 38.46 63.94 16.20
CA GLU A 179 39.12 64.80 15.20
C GLU A 179 38.87 66.28 15.51
N ARG A 180 37.65 66.64 15.92
CA ARG A 180 37.33 68.01 16.36
C ARG A 180 38.13 68.41 17.60
N MET A 181 38.13 67.56 18.64
CA MET A 181 38.88 67.80 19.88
C MET A 181 40.39 67.91 19.62
N TYR A 182 40.94 67.02 18.80
CA TYR A 182 42.35 67.06 18.42
C TYR A 182 42.69 68.34 17.66
N GLY A 183 41.84 68.76 16.71
CA GLY A 183 42.00 70.03 16.01
C GLY A 183 41.92 71.25 16.94
N GLU A 184 41.01 71.24 17.92
CA GLU A 184 40.92 72.29 18.95
C GLU A 184 42.16 72.33 19.84
N VAL A 185 42.68 71.17 20.25
CA VAL A 185 43.91 71.05 21.06
C VAL A 185 45.13 71.52 20.28
N LEU A 186 45.24 71.15 19.00
CA LEU A 186 46.36 71.54 18.14
C LEU A 186 46.37 73.06 17.93
N ARG A 187 45.22 73.66 17.62
CA ARG A 187 45.06 75.12 17.56
C ARG A 187 45.36 75.79 18.90
N GLY A 188 44.93 75.17 20.00
CA GLY A 188 45.26 75.64 21.35
C GLY A 188 46.75 75.61 21.64
N GLY A 189 47.46 74.60 21.15
CA GLY A 189 48.92 74.51 21.21
C GLY A 189 49.61 75.59 20.39
N GLU A 190 49.17 75.84 19.15
CA GLU A 190 49.67 76.92 18.30
C GLU A 190 49.44 78.30 18.93
N LEU A 191 48.24 78.52 19.51
CA LEU A 191 47.94 79.73 20.28
C LEU A 191 48.86 79.87 21.49
N LEU A 192 49.13 78.78 22.20
CA LEU A 192 49.99 78.79 23.39
C LEU A 192 51.46 79.02 23.02
N GLU A 193 51.92 78.54 21.87
CA GLU A 193 53.23 78.87 21.32
C GLU A 193 53.33 80.35 20.92
N LEU A 194 52.28 80.90 20.29
CA LEU A 194 52.20 82.34 19.98
C LEU A 194 52.20 83.17 21.27
N GLU A 195 51.43 82.77 22.28
CA GLU A 195 51.42 83.40 23.60
C GLU A 195 52.78 83.26 24.31
N GLN A 196 53.50 82.14 24.14
CA GLN A 196 54.85 81.98 24.64
C GLN A 196 55.85 82.90 23.92
N GLN A 197 55.74 83.04 22.61
CA GLN A 197 56.55 84.00 21.83
C GLN A 197 56.25 85.44 22.24
N GLU A 198 54.97 85.77 22.44
CA GLU A 198 54.56 87.05 23.00
C GLU A 198 55.10 87.23 24.42
N LEU A 199 55.09 86.19 25.27
CA LEU A 199 55.70 86.22 26.60
C LEU A 199 57.20 86.47 26.55
N VAL A 200 57.93 85.83 25.64
CA VAL A 200 59.36 86.11 25.43
C VAL A 200 59.56 87.54 24.95
N MET A 201 58.74 88.03 24.02
CA MET A 201 58.78 89.44 23.61
C MET A 201 58.42 90.39 24.76
N ILE A 202 57.48 90.01 25.62
CA ILE A 202 57.10 90.75 26.82
C ILE A 202 58.24 90.70 27.84
N GLU A 203 58.91 89.58 28.05
CA GLU A 203 60.08 89.44 28.94
C GLU A 203 61.27 90.25 28.43
N ASP A 204 61.48 90.31 27.11
CA ASP A 204 62.53 91.12 26.51
C ASP A 204 62.18 92.60 26.58
N ASN A 205 60.90 92.95 26.37
CA ASN A 205 60.37 94.27 26.66
C ASN A 205 60.42 94.60 28.16
N GLU A 206 60.24 93.61 29.04
CA GLU A 206 60.30 93.75 30.49
C GLU A 206 61.74 93.94 30.91
N LYS A 207 62.72 93.23 30.36
CA LYS A 207 64.16 93.50 30.57
C LYS A 207 64.54 94.87 30.02
N MET A 208 63.98 95.30 28.89
CA MET A 208 64.14 96.65 28.36
C MET A 208 63.51 97.69 29.31
N LEU A 209 62.30 97.43 29.79
CA LEU A 209 61.60 98.26 30.77
C LEU A 209 62.26 98.21 32.14
N GLU A 210 62.92 97.13 32.53
CA GLU A 210 63.69 96.95 33.77
C GLU A 210 64.98 97.76 33.69
N ARG A 211 65.61 97.81 32.52
CA ARG A 211 66.69 98.76 32.23
C ARG A 211 66.17 100.20 32.31
N GLN A 212 64.99 100.48 31.76
CA GLN A 212 64.34 101.80 31.87
C GLN A 212 63.81 102.10 33.30
N LEU A 213 63.51 101.09 34.11
CA LEU A 213 63.04 101.16 35.49
C LEU A 213 64.21 101.30 36.47
N ALA A 214 65.38 100.74 36.15
CA ALA A 214 66.62 101.06 36.85
C ALA A 214 66.94 102.56 36.72
N ASP A 215 66.64 103.14 35.55
CA ASP A 215 66.76 104.58 35.30
C ASP A 215 65.62 105.42 35.93
N MET A 216 64.46 104.83 36.23
CA MET A 216 63.28 105.54 36.76
C MET A 216 62.88 105.16 38.21
N ARG A 217 63.78 104.54 38.98
CA ARG A 217 63.62 104.29 40.43
C ARG A 217 63.77 105.57 41.27
N GLY A 218 62.99 106.60 40.93
CA GLY A 218 62.89 107.88 41.65
C GLY A 218 61.46 108.32 41.96
N LEU A 219 60.41 107.69 41.41
CA LEU A 219 59.02 108.04 41.76
C LEU A 219 58.14 106.79 41.81
N LEU A 220 57.61 106.54 42.99
CA LEU A 220 56.51 105.61 43.33
C LEU A 220 55.43 105.62 42.21
N ASP A 221 54.67 104.56 41.93
CA ASP A 221 53.65 104.04 42.83
C ASP A 221 52.87 102.88 42.18
N VAL A 222 52.29 102.06 43.04
CA VAL A 222 51.19 101.10 42.94
C VAL A 222 50.49 100.99 41.57
N ASN A 223 50.74 99.90 40.82
CA ASN A 223 49.77 99.40 39.83
C ASN A 223 49.88 97.92 39.44
N VAL A 224 50.84 97.16 39.99
CA VAL A 224 51.06 95.74 39.61
C VAL A 224 50.02 94.79 40.23
N ILE A 225 49.32 95.17 41.29
CA ILE A 225 48.28 94.35 41.93
C ILE A 225 47.01 94.22 41.04
N SER A 226 46.81 95.10 40.05
CA SER A 226 45.58 95.12 39.23
C SER A 226 45.53 94.12 38.05
N LYS A 227 46.64 93.47 37.69
CA LYS A 227 46.68 92.52 36.56
C LYS A 227 46.42 91.05 36.96
N LEU A 228 46.72 90.65 38.20
CA LEU A 228 46.40 89.31 38.74
C LEU A 228 44.90 89.10 39.02
N ALA A 229 44.12 90.18 39.13
CA ALA A 229 42.67 90.11 39.32
C ALA A 229 41.90 89.84 38.01
N LYS A 230 42.48 90.08 36.83
CA LYS A 230 41.78 89.96 35.53
C LYS A 230 41.68 88.52 34.98
N ASN A 231 42.51 87.58 35.43
CA ASN A 231 42.52 86.19 34.93
C ASN A 231 41.69 85.21 35.79
N LYS A 232 41.17 85.66 36.95
CA LYS A 232 40.30 84.86 37.82
C LYS A 232 38.98 84.40 37.17
N PRO A 233 38.29 85.21 36.35
CA PRO A 233 37.06 84.79 35.65
C PRO A 233 37.31 83.65 34.66
N GLU A 234 38.48 83.60 34.05
CA GLU A 234 38.86 82.59 33.05
C GLU A 234 39.23 81.25 33.70
N ILE A 235 39.94 81.30 34.83
CA ILE A 235 40.16 80.13 35.69
C ILE A 235 38.82 79.56 36.19
N ASP A 236 37.88 80.42 36.59
CA ASP A 236 36.55 80.01 37.03
C ASP A 236 35.67 79.49 35.87
N ARG A 237 35.92 79.93 34.64
CA ARG A 237 35.29 79.37 33.43
C ARG A 237 35.82 77.97 33.14
N LEU A 238 37.14 77.79 33.13
CA LEU A 238 37.77 76.48 32.89
C LEU A 238 37.38 75.45 33.95
N LYS A 239 37.30 75.84 35.23
CA LYS A 239 36.78 74.97 36.30
C LYS A 239 35.35 74.53 36.07
N ARG A 240 34.48 75.41 35.55
CA ARG A 240 33.10 75.06 35.18
C ARG A 240 33.06 74.09 34.01
N THR A 241 33.85 74.31 32.96
CA THR A 241 33.92 73.39 31.82
C THR A 241 34.43 72.00 32.23
N LEU A 242 35.43 71.94 33.11
CA LEU A 242 35.98 70.68 33.62
C LEU A 242 34.95 69.94 34.49
N LEU A 243 34.14 70.66 35.26
CA LEU A 243 33.03 70.09 36.03
C LEU A 243 31.92 69.53 35.12
N GLU A 244 31.58 70.24 34.04
CA GLU A 244 30.61 69.77 33.04
C GLU A 244 31.10 68.53 32.27
N LEU A 245 32.38 68.50 31.89
CA LEU A 245 33.01 67.34 31.27
C LEU A 245 33.01 66.13 32.20
N LYS A 246 33.32 66.32 33.50
CA LYS A 246 33.20 65.25 34.49
C LYS A 246 31.77 64.74 34.62
N LYS A 247 30.76 65.63 34.63
CA LYS A 247 29.35 65.22 34.65
C LYS A 247 28.95 64.43 33.41
N ARG A 248 29.37 64.85 32.22
CA ARG A 248 29.11 64.11 30.96
C ARG A 248 29.79 62.75 30.94
N TYR A 249 31.02 62.66 31.43
CA TYR A 249 31.74 61.38 31.54
C TYR A 249 31.01 60.39 32.46
N VAL A 250 30.54 60.85 33.62
CA VAL A 250 29.77 60.00 34.55
C VAL A 250 28.46 59.53 33.91
N ALA A 251 27.72 60.43 33.26
CA ALA A 251 26.48 60.08 32.55
C ALA A 251 26.72 59.06 31.42
N MET A 252 27.77 59.23 30.61
CA MET A 252 28.15 58.26 29.57
C MET A 252 28.54 56.91 30.15
N LYS A 253 29.25 56.89 31.29
CA LYS A 253 29.61 55.64 31.96
C LYS A 253 28.37 54.89 32.47
N GLU A 254 27.39 55.61 33.02
CA GLU A 254 26.12 55.02 33.47
C GLU A 254 25.30 54.49 32.30
N GLU A 255 25.25 55.21 31.17
CA GLU A 255 24.60 54.77 29.94
C GLU A 255 25.26 53.50 29.37
N ALA A 256 26.59 53.47 29.30
CA ALA A 256 27.34 52.31 28.82
C ALA A 256 27.14 51.06 29.70
N GLU A 257 27.08 51.22 31.03
CA GLU A 257 26.78 50.11 31.94
C GLU A 257 25.32 49.64 31.82
N ALA A 258 24.37 50.55 31.59
CA ALA A 258 22.98 50.19 31.32
C ALA A 258 22.82 49.41 30.00
N GLU A 259 23.51 49.83 28.94
CA GLU A 259 23.55 49.11 27.67
C GLU A 259 24.19 47.72 27.81
N LYS A 260 25.32 47.63 28.52
CA LYS A 260 25.98 46.36 28.83
C LYS A 260 25.06 45.40 29.59
N ALA A 261 24.30 45.90 30.57
CA ALA A 261 23.31 45.10 31.29
C ALA A 261 22.16 44.62 30.39
N SER A 262 21.71 45.46 29.45
CA SER A 262 20.72 45.09 28.45
C SER A 262 21.23 44.00 27.50
N LEU A 263 22.47 44.13 27.02
CA LEU A 263 23.13 43.12 26.19
C LEU A 263 23.30 41.78 26.90
N LEU A 264 23.70 41.79 28.18
CA LEU A 264 23.81 40.56 28.97
C LEU A 264 22.47 39.83 29.11
N LYS A 265 21.36 40.54 29.31
CA LYS A 265 20.02 39.93 29.33
C LYS A 265 19.68 39.24 28.00
N LEU A 266 20.02 39.88 26.89
CA LEU A 266 19.80 39.31 25.55
C LEU A 266 20.68 38.09 25.26
N ILE A 267 21.92 38.08 25.75
CA ILE A 267 22.82 36.93 25.64
C ILE A 267 22.23 35.73 26.41
N ILE A 268 21.77 35.94 27.65
CA ILE A 268 21.15 34.89 28.47
C ILE A 268 19.88 34.35 27.79
N GLU A 269 19.04 35.24 27.24
CA GLU A 269 17.83 34.85 26.51
C GLU A 269 18.17 34.07 25.22
N ASN A 270 19.26 34.44 24.54
CA ASN A 270 19.76 33.73 23.36
C ASN A 270 20.24 32.31 23.70
N GLU A 271 21.03 32.15 24.76
CA GLU A 271 21.48 30.84 25.23
C GLU A 271 20.29 29.93 25.59
N LYS A 272 19.25 30.50 26.21
CA LYS A 272 18.02 29.75 26.52
C LYS A 272 17.32 29.25 25.25
N ASN A 273 17.18 30.10 24.23
CA ASN A 273 16.53 29.73 22.96
C ASN A 273 17.34 28.67 22.19
N ILE A 274 18.67 28.76 22.18
CA ILE A 274 19.55 27.76 21.57
C ILE A 274 19.34 26.38 22.24
N ASN A 275 19.31 26.35 23.57
CA ASN A 275 19.08 25.12 24.33
C ASN A 275 17.70 24.50 24.05
N GLU A 276 16.64 25.32 23.89
CA GLU A 276 15.31 24.82 23.50
C GLU A 276 15.29 24.23 22.09
N ILE A 277 15.98 24.87 21.13
CA ILE A 277 16.11 24.35 19.75
C ILE A 277 16.82 22.98 19.76
N GLU A 278 17.94 22.85 20.47
CA GLU A 278 18.67 21.59 20.58
C GLU A 278 17.82 20.48 21.20
N LYS A 279 17.01 20.81 22.22
CA LYS A 279 16.09 19.86 22.85
C LYS A 279 15.05 19.35 21.85
N ILE A 280 14.44 20.25 21.07
CA ILE A 280 13.45 19.89 20.05
C ILE A 280 14.09 19.00 18.97
N GLN A 281 15.31 19.31 18.54
CA GLN A 281 16.04 18.49 17.56
C GLN A 281 16.32 17.08 18.08
N LYS A 282 16.79 16.94 19.33
CA LYS A 282 17.03 15.63 19.96
C LYS A 282 15.75 14.79 20.07
N GLU A 283 14.64 15.40 20.49
CA GLU A 283 13.34 14.71 20.56
C GLU A 283 12.84 14.25 19.19
N LEU A 284 13.07 15.05 18.13
CA LEU A 284 12.68 14.69 16.76
C LEU A 284 13.48 13.48 16.26
N VAL A 285 14.82 13.51 16.44
CA VAL A 285 15.69 12.40 16.03
C VAL A 285 15.32 11.11 16.75
N ALA A 286 15.04 11.17 18.06
CA ALA A 286 14.61 10.01 18.83
C ALA A 286 13.30 9.41 18.30
N LYS A 287 12.31 10.25 17.97
CA LYS A 287 11.02 9.80 17.40
C LYS A 287 11.16 9.22 16.00
N LEU A 288 12.03 9.79 15.16
CA LEU A 288 12.31 9.27 13.82
C LEU A 288 12.99 7.90 13.89
N ASN A 289 13.96 7.73 14.79
CA ASN A 289 14.66 6.46 14.97
C ASN A 289 13.72 5.37 15.48
N ALA A 290 12.87 5.67 16.47
CA ALA A 290 11.85 4.73 16.96
C ALA A 290 10.88 4.31 15.84
N GLY A 291 10.41 5.26 15.01
CA GLY A 291 9.56 4.95 13.87
C GLY A 291 10.27 4.13 12.77
N ALA A 292 11.58 4.32 12.58
CA ALA A 292 12.39 3.54 11.65
C ALA A 292 12.60 2.09 12.11
N GLU A 293 12.77 1.87 13.42
CA GLU A 293 12.85 0.53 14.01
C GLU A 293 11.54 -0.24 13.83
N ASP A 294 10.39 0.38 14.12
CA ASP A 294 9.06 -0.21 13.88
C ASP A 294 8.86 -0.64 12.41
N PHE A 295 9.36 0.18 11.47
CA PHE A 295 9.30 -0.12 10.04
C PHE A 295 10.21 -1.30 9.66
N SER A 296 11.36 -1.44 10.32
CA SER A 296 12.30 -2.54 10.07
C SER A 296 11.76 -3.89 10.52
N VAL A 297 11.06 -3.93 11.67
CA VAL A 297 10.38 -5.13 12.18
C VAL A 297 9.28 -5.56 11.21
N THR A 298 8.45 -4.60 10.78
CA THR A 298 7.39 -4.85 9.80
C THR A 298 7.94 -5.37 8.46
N ARG A 299 9.13 -4.91 8.04
CA ARG A 299 9.80 -5.37 6.82
C ARG A 299 10.38 -6.78 6.94
N ALA A 300 10.87 -7.17 8.12
CA ALA A 300 11.35 -8.53 8.38
C ALA A 300 10.21 -9.55 8.30
N ASP A 301 9.04 -9.21 8.85
CA ASP A 301 7.84 -10.05 8.82
C ASP A 301 7.27 -10.27 7.40
N LEU A 302 7.63 -9.38 6.46
CA LEU A 302 7.20 -9.46 5.06
C LEU A 302 8.13 -10.30 4.16
N LYS A 303 9.29 -10.76 4.63
CA LYS A 303 10.28 -11.48 3.78
C LYS A 303 9.78 -12.80 3.20
N ASP A 304 8.92 -13.52 3.93
CA ASP A 304 8.42 -14.83 3.48
C ASP A 304 7.13 -14.76 2.67
N TYR A 305 6.54 -13.56 2.52
CA TYR A 305 5.30 -13.37 1.76
C TYR A 305 5.40 -13.66 0.27
N PRO A 306 6.47 -13.24 -0.44
CA PRO A 306 6.62 -13.59 -1.85
C PRO A 306 6.54 -15.10 -2.07
N LYS A 307 7.15 -15.90 -1.20
CA LYS A 307 7.10 -17.37 -1.25
C LYS A 307 5.68 -17.90 -0.98
N LYS A 308 4.99 -17.40 0.05
CA LYS A 308 3.60 -17.82 0.35
C LYS A 308 2.63 -17.45 -0.78
N ILE A 309 2.84 -16.31 -1.44
CA ILE A 309 2.05 -15.87 -2.60
C ILE A 309 2.34 -16.78 -3.80
N GLU A 310 3.60 -17.11 -4.05
CA GLU A 310 4.01 -18.05 -5.11
C GLU A 310 3.43 -19.45 -4.87
N GLU A 311 3.44 -19.94 -3.63
CA GLU A 311 2.80 -21.20 -3.23
C GLU A 311 1.29 -21.15 -3.49
N LEU A 312 0.63 -20.04 -3.18
CA LEU A 312 -0.79 -19.84 -3.43
C LEU A 312 -1.12 -19.89 -4.91
N PHE A 313 -0.36 -19.20 -5.77
CA PHE A 313 -0.56 -19.25 -7.22
C PHE A 313 -0.29 -20.64 -7.80
N SER A 314 0.72 -21.34 -7.27
CA SER A 314 1.05 -22.71 -7.68
C SER A 314 -0.10 -23.67 -7.36
N LYS A 315 -0.62 -23.62 -6.13
CA LYS A 315 -1.78 -24.42 -5.70
C LYS A 315 -3.05 -24.04 -6.48
N LYS A 316 -3.27 -22.76 -6.76
CA LYS A 316 -4.39 -22.30 -7.59
C LYS A 316 -4.34 -22.91 -9.00
N ASN A 317 -3.19 -22.86 -9.66
CA ASN A 317 -3.02 -23.40 -11.01
C ASN A 317 -3.21 -24.93 -11.02
N LEU A 318 -2.76 -25.61 -9.98
CA LEU A 318 -3.01 -27.03 -9.79
C LEU A 318 -4.52 -27.31 -9.72
N VAL A 319 -5.26 -26.59 -8.87
CA VAL A 319 -6.72 -26.75 -8.74
C VAL A 319 -7.45 -26.44 -10.06
N GLU A 320 -7.06 -25.41 -10.79
CA GLU A 320 -7.64 -25.09 -12.11
C GLU A 320 -7.41 -26.21 -13.12
N THR A 321 -6.19 -26.78 -13.15
CA THR A 321 -5.85 -27.92 -14.02
C THR A 321 -6.71 -29.14 -13.68
N ILE A 322 -6.93 -29.39 -12.39
CA ILE A 322 -7.78 -30.49 -11.91
C ILE A 322 -9.24 -30.27 -12.33
N LEU A 323 -9.79 -29.07 -12.14
CA LEU A 323 -11.16 -28.75 -12.54
C LEU A 323 -11.39 -28.93 -14.04
N ASN A 324 -10.42 -28.55 -14.88
CA ASN A 324 -10.49 -28.75 -16.32
C ASN A 324 -10.48 -30.24 -16.68
N ARG A 325 -9.65 -31.06 -16.01
CA ARG A 325 -9.62 -32.51 -16.20
C ARG A 325 -10.94 -33.16 -15.77
N LEU A 326 -11.52 -32.72 -14.65
CA LEU A 326 -12.82 -33.17 -14.17
C LEU A 326 -13.94 -32.87 -15.17
N HIS A 327 -13.92 -31.67 -15.75
CA HIS A 327 -14.87 -31.28 -16.79
C HIS A 327 -14.78 -32.20 -18.02
N PHE A 328 -13.56 -32.50 -18.48
CA PHE A 328 -13.35 -33.43 -19.59
C PHE A 328 -13.86 -34.84 -19.27
N ASN A 329 -13.50 -35.39 -18.10
CA ASN A 329 -13.95 -36.70 -17.65
C ASN A 329 -15.48 -36.78 -17.56
N GLU A 330 -16.14 -35.74 -17.05
CA GLU A 330 -17.60 -35.68 -16.96
C GLU A 330 -18.28 -35.75 -18.33
N ILE A 331 -17.76 -35.00 -19.32
CA ILE A 331 -18.27 -35.06 -20.70
C ILE A 331 -18.07 -36.46 -21.27
N GLU A 332 -16.89 -37.06 -21.05
CA GLU A 332 -16.59 -38.42 -21.49
C GLU A 332 -17.56 -39.44 -20.87
N PHE A 333 -17.81 -39.36 -19.56
CA PHE A 333 -18.72 -40.26 -18.85
C PHE A 333 -20.16 -40.12 -19.32
N LYS A 334 -20.67 -38.89 -19.48
CA LYS A 334 -22.03 -38.66 -19.97
C LYS A 334 -22.24 -39.27 -21.35
N LYS A 335 -21.27 -39.09 -22.26
CA LYS A 335 -21.32 -39.67 -23.60
C LYS A 335 -21.33 -41.20 -23.56
N ARG A 336 -20.40 -41.82 -22.83
CA ARG A 336 -20.32 -43.29 -22.70
C ARG A 336 -21.57 -43.87 -22.04
N LEU A 337 -22.10 -43.21 -21.01
CA LEU A 337 -23.36 -43.60 -20.36
C LEU A 337 -24.55 -43.55 -21.30
N GLU A 338 -24.65 -42.52 -22.14
CA GLU A 338 -25.71 -42.40 -23.13
C GLU A 338 -25.62 -43.52 -24.17
N GLU A 339 -24.41 -43.83 -24.65
CA GLU A 339 -24.13 -44.95 -25.56
C GLU A 339 -24.49 -46.31 -24.93
N LEU A 340 -24.08 -46.55 -23.68
CA LEU A 340 -24.45 -47.75 -22.91
C LEU A 340 -25.96 -47.84 -22.69
N THR A 341 -26.61 -46.74 -22.38
CA THR A 341 -28.07 -46.69 -22.16
C THR A 341 -28.81 -47.04 -23.44
N LYS A 342 -28.41 -46.46 -24.58
CA LYS A 342 -28.98 -46.77 -25.91
C LYS A 342 -28.78 -48.26 -26.25
N ARG A 343 -27.55 -48.77 -26.11
CA ARG A 343 -27.23 -50.20 -26.34
C ARG A 343 -28.02 -51.13 -25.42
N SER A 344 -28.19 -50.77 -24.15
CA SER A 344 -28.97 -51.58 -23.20
C SER A 344 -30.47 -51.55 -23.48
N GLY A 345 -30.98 -50.42 -23.97
CA GLY A 345 -32.38 -50.23 -24.37
C GLY A 345 -32.74 -51.10 -25.57
N GLN A 346 -31.84 -51.19 -26.55
CA GLN A 346 -31.97 -52.07 -27.73
C GLN A 346 -32.10 -53.55 -27.33
N LEU A 347 -31.47 -53.97 -26.23
CA LEU A 347 -31.55 -55.35 -25.73
C LEU A 347 -32.81 -55.62 -24.87
N GLY A 348 -33.63 -54.59 -24.62
CA GLY A 348 -34.39 -54.29 -23.40
C GLY A 348 -35.50 -55.24 -22.92
N LYS A 349 -35.58 -56.49 -23.37
CA LYS A 349 -36.62 -57.43 -22.92
C LYS A 349 -36.14 -58.71 -22.21
N VAL A 350 -34.84 -58.85 -21.90
CA VAL A 350 -34.31 -60.00 -21.13
C VAL A 350 -34.28 -59.66 -19.64
N ALA A 351 -34.73 -60.55 -18.75
CA ALA A 351 -34.78 -60.30 -17.29
C ALA A 351 -33.42 -59.90 -16.69
N SER A 352 -32.29 -60.37 -17.24
CA SER A 352 -30.95 -59.94 -16.83
C SER A 352 -30.60 -58.48 -17.14
N LEU A 353 -31.41 -57.78 -17.95
CA LEU A 353 -31.21 -56.36 -18.26
C LEU A 353 -31.93 -55.44 -17.29
N GLU A 354 -32.91 -55.89 -16.51
CA GLU A 354 -33.51 -55.04 -15.49
C GLU A 354 -32.48 -54.68 -14.41
N LYS A 355 -31.69 -55.67 -13.98
CA LYS A 355 -30.56 -55.44 -13.06
C LYS A 355 -29.52 -54.50 -13.68
N PHE A 356 -29.16 -54.70 -14.95
CA PHE A 356 -28.20 -53.83 -15.65
C PHE A 356 -28.73 -52.39 -15.82
N LYS A 357 -30.03 -52.21 -16.11
CA LYS A 357 -30.67 -50.89 -16.18
C LYS A 357 -30.68 -50.19 -14.82
N ALA A 358 -30.90 -50.92 -13.72
CA ALA A 358 -30.78 -50.37 -12.38
C ALA A 358 -29.34 -49.90 -12.11
N GLU A 359 -28.36 -50.74 -12.43
CA GLU A 359 -26.94 -50.39 -12.29
C GLU A 359 -26.54 -49.18 -13.16
N LEU A 360 -27.05 -49.04 -14.38
CA LEU A 360 -26.82 -47.85 -15.21
C LEU A 360 -27.45 -46.59 -14.62
N LYS A 361 -28.61 -46.72 -13.95
CA LYS A 361 -29.27 -45.60 -13.29
C LYS A 361 -28.49 -45.13 -12.07
N ASP A 362 -27.90 -46.06 -11.31
CA ASP A 362 -27.02 -45.73 -10.19
C ASP A 362 -25.77 -44.98 -10.70
N LEU A 363 -25.14 -45.49 -11.76
CA LEU A 363 -24.00 -44.85 -12.43
C LEU A 363 -24.32 -43.45 -12.95
N GLN A 364 -25.54 -43.25 -13.48
CA GLN A 364 -26.03 -41.94 -13.90
C GLN A 364 -26.20 -40.98 -12.71
N SER A 365 -26.65 -41.49 -11.56
CA SER A 365 -26.72 -40.73 -10.31
C SER A 365 -25.32 -40.30 -9.84
N ASP A 366 -24.34 -41.20 -9.89
CA ASP A 366 -22.96 -40.91 -9.47
C ASP A 366 -22.31 -39.83 -10.36
N VAL A 367 -22.54 -39.88 -11.68
CA VAL A 367 -22.09 -38.83 -12.60
C VAL A 367 -22.76 -37.47 -12.29
N GLN A 368 -24.04 -37.47 -11.89
CA GLN A 368 -24.72 -36.23 -11.48
C GLN A 368 -24.15 -35.67 -10.17
N GLU A 369 -23.81 -36.53 -9.20
CA GLU A 369 -23.15 -36.10 -7.97
C GLU A 369 -21.78 -35.49 -8.25
N LEU A 370 -21.02 -36.10 -9.17
CA LEU A 370 -19.73 -35.59 -9.64
C LEU A 370 -19.88 -34.20 -10.28
N THR A 371 -20.89 -33.99 -11.13
CA THR A 371 -21.21 -32.67 -11.71
C THR A 371 -21.46 -31.63 -10.60
N LYS A 372 -22.27 -31.97 -9.59
CA LYS A 372 -22.59 -31.07 -8.47
C LYS A 372 -21.34 -30.71 -7.67
N LYS A 373 -20.49 -31.69 -7.34
CA LYS A 373 -19.21 -31.46 -6.62
C LYS A 373 -18.28 -30.55 -7.43
N ARG A 374 -18.12 -30.79 -8.74
CA ARG A 374 -17.33 -29.94 -9.63
C ARG A 374 -17.83 -28.50 -9.64
N GLU A 375 -19.14 -28.29 -9.75
CA GLU A 375 -19.74 -26.95 -9.73
C GLU A 375 -19.51 -26.23 -8.40
N TYR A 376 -19.64 -26.95 -7.29
CA TYR A 376 -19.31 -26.43 -5.96
C TYR A 376 -17.84 -25.95 -5.89
N PHE A 377 -16.88 -26.78 -6.30
CA PHE A 377 -15.46 -26.39 -6.31
C PHE A 377 -15.17 -25.23 -7.25
N THR A 378 -15.80 -25.21 -8.43
CA THR A 378 -15.67 -24.10 -9.38
C THR A 378 -16.14 -22.78 -8.76
N LYS A 379 -17.26 -22.81 -8.02
CA LYS A 379 -17.78 -21.64 -7.31
C LYS A 379 -16.86 -21.21 -6.18
N GLU A 380 -16.36 -22.14 -5.37
CA GLU A 380 -15.45 -21.83 -4.27
C GLU A 380 -14.13 -21.24 -4.77
N MET A 381 -13.58 -21.76 -5.87
CA MET A 381 -12.40 -21.18 -6.51
C MET A 381 -12.64 -19.78 -7.06
N LYS A 382 -13.80 -19.53 -7.68
CA LYS A 382 -14.17 -18.16 -8.11
C LYS A 382 -14.26 -17.20 -6.93
N ASN A 383 -14.82 -17.65 -5.80
CA ASN A 383 -14.90 -16.84 -4.58
C ASN A 383 -13.49 -16.52 -4.03
N LEU A 384 -12.60 -17.51 -3.98
CA LEU A 384 -11.21 -17.33 -3.53
C LEU A 384 -10.44 -16.35 -4.44
N VAL A 385 -10.61 -16.46 -5.76
CA VAL A 385 -9.99 -15.51 -6.72
C VAL A 385 -10.57 -14.10 -6.58
N ALA A 386 -11.86 -13.97 -6.30
CA ALA A 386 -12.49 -12.67 -6.10
C ALA A 386 -11.94 -11.94 -4.85
N LEU A 387 -11.53 -12.69 -3.82
CA LEU A 387 -10.89 -12.13 -2.63
C LEU A 387 -9.48 -11.56 -2.92
N LEU A 388 -8.78 -12.00 -3.98
CA LEU A 388 -7.48 -11.44 -4.37
C LEU A 388 -7.56 -10.10 -5.09
N ARG A 389 -8.75 -9.78 -5.65
CA ARG A 389 -8.94 -8.57 -6.46
C ARG A 389 -9.42 -7.37 -5.65
N LYS A 390 -9.87 -7.60 -4.42
CA LYS A 390 -10.25 -6.55 -3.46
C LYS A 390 -9.06 -6.25 -2.58
#